data_AF-A0A2C9KZH0-F1
#
_entry.id   AF-A0A2C9KZH0-F1
#
_cell.length_a   1.000
_cell.length_b   1.000
_cell.length_c   1.000
_cell.angle_alpha   90.00
_cell.angle_beta   90.00
_cell.angle_gamma   90.00
#
_symmetry.space_group_name_H-M   'P 1'
#
loop_
_entity.id
_entity.type
_entity.pdbx_description
1 polymer ?
#
loop_
_entity_poly.entity_id
_entity_poly.type
_entity_poly.pdbx_seq_one_letter_code
_entity_poly.pdbx_strand_id
1 'polypeptide(L)'
;MTVCIPHDHDSLECIPHDHDSLECIPHDHDSLECIPHEYDSLESTPHDHDSLECTPHDHDSLECIPHDYDSLECTPHDYDSLECTPHDYDCLECTPHDYDSLECTPHDHDSLECIPHDYDSLECTPHDYDSLECIPHDQSYCMVFLQYQTIKRMP
;
A
#
# COMPACT_ATOMS: atom_id res chain seq x y z
N MET A 1 15.95 -12.57 -3.99
CA MET A 1 16.13 -11.76 -2.76
C MET A 1 17.28 -10.77 -2.91
N THR A 2 16.92 -9.57 -3.32
CA THR A 2 17.73 -8.35 -3.24
C THR A 2 17.27 -7.58 -2.01
N VAL A 3 18.20 -7.05 -1.21
CA VAL A 3 17.86 -6.25 0.00
C VAL A 3 18.43 -4.85 -0.17
N CYS A 4 17.56 -3.85 -0.09
CA CYS A 4 17.90 -2.44 -0.18
C CYS A 4 17.68 -1.78 1.19
N ILE A 5 18.77 -1.38 1.85
CA ILE A 5 18.74 -0.66 3.15
C ILE A 5 19.48 0.69 3.04
N PRO A 6 18.98 1.62 2.22
CA PRO A 6 19.52 2.97 2.15
C PRO A 6 19.24 3.75 3.44
N HIS A 7 20.12 4.70 3.75
CA HIS A 7 20.01 5.58 4.92
C HIS A 7 20.42 7.00 4.49
N ASP A 8 19.78 8.03 5.06
CA ASP A 8 20.34 9.38 5.20
C ASP A 8 20.47 10.21 3.88
N HIS A 9 19.34 10.50 3.23
CA HIS A 9 19.24 11.36 2.04
C HIS A 9 17.91 12.15 1.99
N ASP A 10 17.89 13.37 1.43
CA ASP A 10 16.65 14.15 1.27
C ASP A 10 15.57 13.38 0.47
N SER A 11 15.96 12.62 -0.55
CA SER A 11 15.04 11.80 -1.35
C SER A 11 15.71 10.53 -1.83
N LEU A 12 14.94 9.45 -1.95
CA LEU A 12 15.42 8.14 -2.39
C LEU A 12 14.51 7.56 -3.46
N GLU A 13 15.11 7.19 -4.60
CA GLU A 13 14.43 6.56 -5.73
C GLU A 13 14.99 5.14 -5.92
N CYS A 14 14.12 4.13 -5.83
CA CYS A 14 14.44 2.71 -5.98
C CYS A 14 13.71 2.12 -7.19
N ILE A 15 14.45 1.86 -8.27
CA ILE A 15 13.93 1.22 -9.50
C ILE A 15 14.69 -0.07 -9.81
N PRO A 16 14.44 -1.15 -9.07
CA PRO A 16 15.12 -2.42 -9.31
C PRO A 16 14.31 -3.27 -10.32
N HIS A 17 15.02 -4.07 -11.14
CA HIS A 17 14.44 -4.93 -12.18
C HIS A 17 14.92 -6.38 -12.04
N ASP A 18 14.08 -7.34 -12.41
CA ASP A 18 14.43 -8.76 -12.67
C ASP A 18 15.04 -9.53 -11.47
N HIS A 19 14.27 -9.74 -10.39
CA HIS A 19 14.68 -10.69 -9.34
C HIS A 19 13.51 -11.48 -8.74
N ASP A 20 13.80 -12.64 -8.17
CA ASP A 20 12.79 -13.47 -7.49
C ASP A 20 12.10 -12.77 -6.29
N SER A 21 12.78 -11.84 -5.61
CA SER A 21 12.22 -11.13 -4.44
C SER A 21 13.01 -9.86 -4.11
N LEU A 22 12.33 -8.81 -3.64
CA LEU A 22 12.93 -7.57 -3.14
C LEU A 22 12.45 -7.26 -1.71
N GLU A 23 13.38 -6.86 -0.85
CA GLU A 23 13.12 -6.36 0.49
C GLU A 23 13.71 -4.94 0.61
N CYS A 24 12.88 -3.95 0.92
CA CYS A 24 13.26 -2.54 1.04
C CYS A 24 12.99 -2.03 2.46
N ILE A 25 14.03 -1.53 3.14
CA ILE A 25 13.94 -0.99 4.51
C ILE A 25 14.69 0.36 4.60
N PRO A 26 14.17 1.42 3.96
CA PRO A 26 14.73 2.76 4.08
C PRO A 26 14.36 3.43 5.41
N HIS A 27 15.24 4.31 5.89
CA HIS A 27 15.07 5.06 7.13
C HIS A 27 15.48 6.52 6.95
N ASP A 28 14.72 7.44 7.55
CA ASP A 28 15.06 8.87 7.68
C ASP A 28 15.26 9.58 6.33
N HIS A 29 14.20 9.71 5.50
CA HIS A 29 14.23 10.52 4.28
C HIS A 29 13.01 11.44 4.17
N ASP A 30 13.09 12.58 3.47
CA ASP A 30 11.89 13.42 3.27
C ASP A 30 10.90 12.70 2.32
N SER A 31 11.42 12.01 1.29
CA SER A 31 10.59 11.28 0.32
C SER A 31 11.21 9.97 -0.16
N LEU A 32 10.36 8.97 -0.39
CA LEU A 32 10.72 7.66 -0.93
C LEU A 32 9.83 7.31 -2.13
N GLU A 33 10.46 6.99 -3.26
CA GLU A 33 9.80 6.51 -4.48
C GLU A 33 10.32 5.10 -4.82
N CYS A 34 9.42 4.14 -4.93
CA CYS A 34 9.74 2.74 -5.20
C CYS A 34 8.97 2.22 -6.43
N ILE A 35 9.69 1.85 -7.49
CA ILE A 35 9.14 1.40 -8.78
C ILE A 35 9.77 0.05 -9.19
N PRO A 36 9.47 -1.06 -8.51
CA PRO A 36 10.03 -2.36 -8.88
C PRO A 36 9.20 -3.05 -9.97
N HIS A 37 9.90 -3.68 -10.90
CA HIS A 37 9.31 -4.41 -12.02
C HIS A 37 9.72 -5.88 -12.05
N GLU A 38 8.76 -6.78 -12.27
CA GLU A 38 8.96 -8.22 -12.51
C GLU A 38 9.61 -8.95 -11.31
N TYR A 39 8.88 -9.14 -10.21
CA TYR A 39 9.32 -9.98 -9.07
C TYR A 39 8.21 -10.93 -8.61
N ASP A 40 8.56 -12.09 -8.05
CA ASP A 40 7.54 -12.93 -7.40
C ASP A 40 7.01 -12.26 -6.11
N SER A 41 7.84 -11.45 -5.43
CA SER A 41 7.48 -10.84 -4.14
C SER A 41 8.22 -9.53 -3.85
N LEU A 42 7.48 -8.55 -3.35
CA LEU A 42 8.00 -7.29 -2.81
C LEU A 42 7.58 -7.10 -1.34
N GLU A 43 8.56 -6.88 -0.47
CA GLU A 43 8.34 -6.46 0.92
C GLU A 43 8.98 -5.08 1.14
N SER A 44 8.20 -4.11 1.64
CA SER A 44 8.66 -2.75 1.92
C SER A 44 8.26 -2.32 3.33
N THR A 45 9.26 -2.00 4.17
CA THR A 45 9.09 -1.58 5.57
C THR A 45 9.82 -0.25 5.84
N PRO A 46 9.34 0.86 5.27
CA PRO A 46 10.01 2.15 5.38
C PRO A 46 9.58 2.91 6.65
N HIS A 47 10.47 3.72 7.22
CA HIS A 47 10.27 4.39 8.51
C HIS A 47 10.70 5.86 8.51
N ASP A 48 9.86 6.73 9.10
CA ASP A 48 10.15 8.15 9.37
C ASP A 48 10.37 8.97 8.07
N HIS A 49 9.32 9.19 7.27
CA HIS A 49 9.40 10.09 6.10
C HIS A 49 8.17 10.99 5.94
N ASP A 50 8.29 12.13 5.25
CA ASP A 50 7.11 12.94 4.94
C ASP A 50 6.21 12.24 3.89
N SER A 51 6.80 11.50 2.95
CA SER A 51 6.05 10.89 1.83
C SER A 51 6.62 9.58 1.31
N LEU A 52 5.72 8.66 0.94
CA LEU A 52 6.03 7.40 0.25
C LEU A 52 5.14 7.20 -0.97
N GLU A 53 5.76 6.97 -2.12
CA GLU A 53 5.12 6.57 -3.38
C GLU A 53 5.61 5.18 -3.79
N CYS A 54 4.69 4.24 -3.99
CA CYS A 54 4.99 2.87 -4.38
C CYS A 54 4.18 2.45 -5.62
N THR A 55 4.87 2.17 -6.72
CA THR A 55 4.31 1.87 -8.06
C THR A 55 4.84 0.53 -8.63
N PRO A 56 4.59 -0.61 -7.97
CA PRO A 56 5.10 -1.90 -8.44
C PRO A 56 4.30 -2.46 -9.62
N HIS A 57 5.00 -3.16 -10.52
CA HIS A 57 4.43 -3.78 -11.72
C HIS A 57 4.79 -5.27 -11.85
N ASP A 58 3.79 -6.10 -12.13
CA ASP A 58 3.91 -7.54 -12.43
C ASP A 58 4.53 -8.33 -11.26
N HIS A 59 3.74 -8.55 -10.19
CA HIS A 59 4.18 -9.29 -8.99
C HIS A 59 3.17 -10.31 -8.48
N ASP A 60 3.59 -11.47 -7.98
CA ASP A 60 2.61 -12.37 -7.32
C ASP A 60 2.13 -11.76 -5.99
N SER A 61 3.01 -11.06 -5.27
CA SER A 61 2.68 -10.52 -3.95
C SER A 61 3.39 -9.20 -3.62
N LEU A 62 2.65 -8.28 -3.00
CA LEU A 62 3.14 -7.03 -2.43
C LEU A 62 2.75 -6.91 -0.96
N GLU A 63 3.73 -6.69 -0.08
CA GLU A 63 3.55 -6.37 1.34
C GLU A 63 4.19 -5.01 1.64
N CYS A 64 3.40 -4.08 2.18
CA CYS A 64 3.84 -2.73 2.53
C CYS A 64 3.46 -2.40 3.98
N ILE A 65 4.47 -2.07 4.80
CA ILE A 65 4.32 -1.76 6.24
C ILE A 65 5.06 -0.44 6.57
N PRO A 66 4.54 0.72 6.16
CA PRO A 66 5.15 2.00 6.46
C PRO A 66 4.74 2.51 7.85
N HIS A 67 5.68 3.19 8.50
CA HIS A 67 5.50 3.81 9.83
C HIS A 67 5.89 5.29 9.85
N ASP A 68 5.03 6.11 10.44
CA ASP A 68 5.26 7.55 10.70
C ASP A 68 5.43 8.37 9.41
N TYR A 69 4.31 8.65 8.70
CA TYR A 69 4.30 9.39 7.42
C TYR A 69 3.22 10.46 7.32
N ASP A 70 3.48 11.62 6.72
CA ASP A 70 2.37 12.53 6.38
C ASP A 70 1.50 11.92 5.26
N SER A 71 2.11 11.24 4.28
CA SER A 71 1.38 10.72 3.11
C SER A 71 1.92 9.40 2.56
N LEU A 72 1.00 8.50 2.20
CA LEU A 72 1.28 7.23 1.53
C LEU A 72 0.43 7.09 0.27
N GLU A 73 1.08 6.91 -0.88
CA GLU A 73 0.45 6.61 -2.16
C GLU A 73 0.93 5.25 -2.70
N CYS A 74 -0.02 4.35 -3.00
CA CYS A 74 0.28 3.02 -3.51
C CYS A 74 -0.55 2.70 -4.75
N THR A 75 0.12 2.50 -5.88
CA THR A 75 -0.49 2.29 -7.20
C THR A 75 0.02 1.01 -7.88
N PRO A 76 -0.25 -0.17 -7.29
CA PRO A 76 0.24 -1.44 -7.82
C PRO A 76 -0.56 -1.91 -9.05
N HIS A 77 0.14 -2.58 -9.95
CA HIS A 77 -0.41 -3.10 -11.20
C HIS A 77 -0.09 -4.59 -11.39
N ASP A 78 -1.09 -5.37 -11.80
CA ASP A 78 -0.99 -6.78 -12.20
C ASP A 78 -0.36 -7.66 -11.10
N TYR A 79 -1.17 -8.02 -10.09
CA TYR A 79 -0.67 -8.81 -8.96
C TYR A 79 -1.71 -9.74 -8.31
N ASP A 80 -1.30 -10.88 -7.75
CA ASP A 80 -2.29 -11.78 -7.11
C ASP A 80 -2.75 -11.25 -5.74
N SER A 81 -1.82 -10.69 -4.95
CA SER A 81 -2.11 -10.25 -3.58
C SER A 81 -1.41 -8.94 -3.18
N LEU A 82 -2.17 -8.04 -2.55
CA LEU A 82 -1.66 -6.83 -1.87
C LEU A 82 -2.05 -6.83 -0.41
N GLU A 83 -1.06 -6.70 0.47
CA GLU A 83 -1.22 -6.41 1.89
C GLU A 83 -0.59 -5.06 2.24
N CYS A 84 -1.37 -4.16 2.83
CA CYS A 84 -0.92 -2.83 3.25
C CYS A 84 -1.32 -2.57 4.71
N THR A 85 -0.33 -2.34 5.57
CA THR A 85 -0.48 -2.19 7.03
C THR A 85 0.18 -0.88 7.54
N PRO A 86 -0.27 0.30 7.10
CA PRO A 86 0.37 1.56 7.46
C PRO A 86 -0.02 2.03 8.86
N HIS A 87 0.93 2.67 9.54
CA HIS A 87 0.79 3.17 10.91
C HIS A 87 1.15 4.66 11.01
N ASP A 88 0.34 5.41 11.73
CA ASP A 88 0.57 6.82 12.11
C ASP A 88 0.80 7.71 10.87
N TYR A 89 -0.29 8.06 10.17
CA TYR A 89 -0.18 8.86 8.95
C TYR A 89 -1.36 9.80 8.67
N ASP A 90 -1.18 10.94 7.98
CA ASP A 90 -2.32 11.83 7.70
C ASP A 90 -3.18 11.29 6.55
N CYS A 91 -2.57 10.88 5.43
CA CYS A 91 -3.29 10.46 4.22
C CYS A 91 -2.78 9.13 3.65
N LEU A 92 -3.70 8.22 3.31
CA LEU A 92 -3.44 7.01 2.51
C LEU A 92 -4.31 7.02 1.25
N GLU A 93 -3.66 6.96 0.09
CA GLU A 93 -4.28 6.72 -1.21
C GLU A 93 -3.79 5.38 -1.78
N CYS A 94 -4.72 4.50 -2.12
CA CYS A 94 -4.41 3.21 -2.73
C CYS A 94 -5.25 3.01 -3.99
N THR A 95 -4.59 2.93 -5.15
CA THR A 95 -5.24 2.75 -6.47
C THR A 95 -4.73 1.48 -7.17
N PRO A 96 -5.13 0.30 -6.68
CA PRO A 96 -4.69 -0.97 -7.22
C PRO A 96 -5.42 -1.37 -8.51
N HIS A 97 -4.69 -2.02 -9.41
CA HIS A 97 -5.20 -2.50 -10.70
C HIS A 97 -4.92 -3.98 -10.93
N ASP A 98 -5.94 -4.73 -11.35
CA ASP A 98 -5.86 -6.12 -11.81
C ASP A 98 -5.27 -7.06 -10.74
N TYR A 99 -6.11 -7.48 -9.78
CA TYR A 99 -5.64 -8.30 -8.66
C TYR A 99 -6.64 -9.30 -8.06
N ASP A 100 -6.18 -10.43 -7.54
CA ASP A 100 -7.09 -11.40 -6.92
C ASP A 100 -7.55 -10.93 -5.53
N SER A 101 -6.63 -10.41 -4.71
CA SER A 101 -6.92 -10.02 -3.32
C SER A 101 -6.21 -8.75 -2.84
N LEU A 102 -6.94 -7.95 -2.08
CA LEU A 102 -6.41 -6.77 -1.37
C LEU A 102 -6.83 -6.79 0.10
N GLU A 103 -5.85 -6.66 0.98
CA GLU A 103 -6.04 -6.44 2.41
C GLU A 103 -5.36 -5.12 2.82
N CYS A 104 -6.14 -4.21 3.40
CA CYS A 104 -5.65 -2.91 3.87
C CYS A 104 -6.07 -2.69 5.32
N THR A 105 -5.10 -2.59 6.24
CA THR A 105 -5.29 -2.53 7.70
C THR A 105 -4.64 -1.26 8.30
N PRO A 106 -5.09 -0.06 7.91
CA PRO A 106 -4.46 1.17 8.39
C PRO A 106 -4.79 1.52 9.83
N HIS A 107 -3.82 2.12 10.51
CA HIS A 107 -3.91 2.58 11.89
C HIS A 107 -3.57 4.06 12.05
N ASP A 108 -4.41 4.79 12.79
CA ASP A 108 -4.18 6.17 13.24
C ASP A 108 -3.96 7.14 12.06
N HIS A 109 -5.05 7.57 11.42
CA HIS A 109 -4.99 8.42 10.23
C HIS A 109 -6.11 9.43 10.03
N ASP A 110 -5.83 10.55 9.36
CA ASP A 110 -6.88 11.52 9.07
C ASP A 110 -7.78 11.05 7.90
N SER A 111 -7.19 10.48 6.85
CA SER A 111 -7.91 10.11 5.64
C SER A 111 -7.42 8.84 4.95
N LEU A 112 -8.38 8.02 4.48
CA LEU A 112 -8.15 6.85 3.66
C LEU A 112 -8.98 6.91 2.38
N GLU A 113 -8.33 6.81 1.23
CA GLU A 113 -8.93 6.68 -0.09
C GLU A 113 -8.45 5.39 -0.77
N CYS A 114 -9.39 4.52 -1.15
CA CYS A 114 -9.10 3.27 -1.85
C CYS A 114 -9.95 3.17 -3.12
N ILE A 115 -9.29 3.16 -4.29
CA ILE A 115 -9.92 3.15 -5.61
C ILE A 115 -9.44 1.92 -6.39
N PRO A 116 -9.99 0.73 -6.10
CA PRO A 116 -9.59 -0.50 -6.73
C PRO A 116 -10.27 -0.75 -8.08
N HIS A 117 -9.50 -1.35 -8.98
CA HIS A 117 -9.93 -1.77 -10.31
C HIS A 117 -9.68 -3.26 -10.52
N ASP A 118 -10.66 -3.94 -11.12
CA ASP A 118 -10.56 -5.33 -11.57
C ASP A 118 -10.01 -6.30 -10.51
N TYR A 119 -10.89 -6.74 -9.59
CA TYR A 119 -10.48 -7.58 -8.47
C TYR A 119 -11.43 -8.71 -8.11
N ASP A 120 -10.98 -9.72 -7.36
CA ASP A 120 -11.86 -10.79 -6.84
C ASP A 120 -12.34 -10.50 -5.42
N SER A 121 -11.43 -10.08 -4.54
CA SER A 121 -11.70 -9.80 -3.12
C SER A 121 -11.02 -8.52 -2.63
N LEU A 122 -11.76 -7.73 -1.84
CA LEU A 122 -11.23 -6.58 -1.13
C LEU A 122 -11.66 -6.58 0.34
N GLU A 123 -10.68 -6.46 1.22
CA GLU A 123 -10.84 -6.30 2.66
C GLU A 123 -10.13 -5.04 3.14
N CYS A 124 -10.89 -4.15 3.79
CA CYS A 124 -10.34 -2.93 4.39
C CYS A 124 -10.82 -2.80 5.83
N THR A 125 -9.87 -2.70 6.76
CA THR A 125 -10.06 -2.74 8.22
C THR A 125 -9.39 -1.53 8.88
N PRO A 126 -9.87 -0.30 8.61
CA PRO A 126 -9.25 0.91 9.15
C PRO A 126 -9.55 1.09 10.63
N HIS A 127 -8.55 1.62 11.34
CA HIS A 127 -8.61 1.98 12.75
C HIS A 127 -8.28 3.45 12.96
N ASP A 128 -9.05 4.10 13.83
CA ASP A 128 -8.83 5.47 14.31
C ASP A 128 -8.65 6.48 13.17
N TYR A 129 -9.78 6.91 12.58
CA TYR A 129 -9.78 7.80 11.43
C TYR A 129 -10.87 8.87 11.41
N ASP A 130 -10.59 9.97 10.71
CA ASP A 130 -11.53 11.06 10.49
C ASP A 130 -12.38 10.86 9.22
N SER A 131 -11.77 10.39 8.12
CA SER A 131 -12.42 10.22 6.82
C SER A 131 -12.05 8.90 6.13
N LEU A 132 -13.02 8.29 5.45
CA LEU A 132 -12.86 7.05 4.71
C LEU A 132 -13.67 7.05 3.42
N GLU A 133 -13.01 6.80 2.30
CA GLU A 133 -13.58 6.65 0.97
C GLU A 133 -13.07 5.35 0.31
N CYS A 134 -14.00 4.52 -0.17
CA CYS A 134 -13.69 3.30 -0.92
C CYS A 134 -14.61 3.26 -2.13
N ILE A 135 -14.02 3.34 -3.33
CA ILE A 135 -14.73 3.43 -4.60
C ILE A 135 -14.30 2.28 -5.50
N PRO A 136 -14.91 1.09 -5.37
CA PRO A 136 -14.62 0.01 -6.30
C PRO A 136 -15.25 0.24 -7.67
N HIS A 137 -14.46 -0.01 -8.72
CA HIS A 137 -14.90 0.22 -10.09
C HIS A 137 -15.51 -1.03 -10.78
N ASP A 138 -15.57 -2.18 -10.08
CA ASP A 138 -16.16 -3.44 -10.60
C ASP A 138 -17.04 -4.21 -9.58
N GLN A 139 -17.88 -5.16 -10.05
CA GLN A 139 -18.94 -5.86 -9.27
C GLN A 139 -18.45 -6.96 -8.31
N SER A 140 -17.26 -6.77 -7.73
CA SER A 140 -16.58 -7.78 -6.93
C SER A 140 -16.81 -7.60 -5.42
N TYR A 141 -16.42 -8.59 -4.61
CA TYR A 141 -16.73 -8.57 -3.18
C TYR A 141 -15.87 -7.53 -2.44
N CYS A 142 -16.47 -6.38 -2.12
CA CYS A 142 -15.89 -5.34 -1.28
C CYS A 142 -16.42 -5.46 0.17
N MET A 143 -15.51 -5.70 1.12
CA MET A 143 -15.81 -5.72 2.56
C MET A 143 -15.00 -4.64 3.28
N VAL A 144 -15.71 -3.67 3.85
CA VAL A 144 -15.13 -2.65 4.72
C VAL A 144 -15.59 -2.89 6.15
N PHE A 145 -14.65 -3.24 7.02
CA PHE A 145 -14.86 -3.50 8.44
C PHE A 145 -14.48 -2.28 9.26
N LEU A 146 -15.50 -1.49 9.64
CA LEU A 146 -15.29 -0.37 10.56
C LEU A 146 -15.40 -0.90 11.99
N GLN A 147 -14.29 -0.97 12.72
CA GLN A 147 -14.40 -1.08 14.17
C GLN A 147 -15.14 0.19 14.65
N TYR A 148 -16.26 -0.02 15.35
CA TYR A 148 -17.21 0.95 15.92
C TYR A 148 -18.55 1.22 15.22
N GLN A 149 -18.77 1.03 13.91
CA GLN A 149 -20.14 1.07 13.34
C GLN A 149 -20.31 0.19 12.09
N THR A 150 -21.20 -0.80 12.21
CA THR A 150 -21.96 -1.50 11.13
C THR A 150 -21.25 -1.75 9.80
N ILE A 151 -21.05 -3.03 9.46
CA ILE A 151 -20.66 -3.50 8.11
C ILE A 151 -21.51 -2.77 7.06
N LYS A 152 -20.91 -1.83 6.33
CA LYS A 152 -21.52 -1.26 5.13
C LYS A 152 -21.13 -2.17 3.97
N ARG A 153 -22.03 -3.07 3.59
CA ARG A 153 -21.97 -3.63 2.23
C ARG A 153 -22.23 -2.49 1.27
N MET A 154 -21.20 -2.07 0.54
CA MET A 154 -21.39 -1.21 -0.62
C MET A 154 -21.88 -2.09 -1.78
N PRO A 155 -22.88 -1.62 -2.55
CA PRO A 155 -23.49 -2.39 -3.64
C PRO A 155 -22.58 -2.55 -4.84
#